data_AF-A0A7C3UT62-F1
#
_entry.id   AF-A0A7C3UT62-F1
#
_cell.length_a   1.000
_cell.length_b   1.000
_cell.length_c   1.000
_cell.angle_alpha   90.00
_cell.angle_beta   90.00
_cell.angle_gamma   90.00
#
_symmetry.space_group_name_H-M   'P 1'
#
loop_
_entity.id
_entity.type
_entity.pdbx_description
1 polymer ?
#
loop_
_entity_poly.entity_id
_entity_poly.type
_entity_poly.pdbx_seq_one_letter_code
_entity_poly.pdbx_strand_id
1 'polypeptide(L)' 'MYRILLEELKKWKDKKNRLPLILQGARQTGKTWLLNEFGKTCFEDVLYINF' A
#
# COMPACT_ATOMS: atom_id res chain seq x y z
N MET A 1 -12.49 -4.71 -7.17
CA MET A 1 -11.98 -3.49 -6.50
C MET A 1 -10.59 -3.67 -5.90
N TYR A 2 -10.38 -4.66 -5.02
CA TYR A 2 -9.06 -4.97 -4.41
C TYR A 2 -7.89 -5.07 -5.41
N ARG A 3 -8.09 -5.85 -6.49
CA ARG A 3 -7.06 -6.06 -7.52
C ARG A 3 -6.67 -4.76 -8.24
N ILE A 4 -7.57 -3.80 -8.36
CA ILE A 4 -7.28 -2.51 -9.02
C ILE A 4 -6.36 -1.67 -8.13
N LEU A 5 -6.68 -1.57 -6.83
CA LEU A 5 -5.88 -0.80 -5.87
C LEU A 5 -4.48 -1.37 -5.69
N LEU A 6 -4.33 -2.70 -5.66
CA LEU A 6 -3.01 -3.33 -5.55
C LEU A 6 -2.13 -3.04 -6.78
N GLU A 7 -2.71 -3.04 -7.97
CA GLU A 7 -2.01 -2.69 -9.22
C GLU A 7 -1.63 -1.19 -9.25
N GLU A 8 -2.47 -0.30 -8.71
CA GLU A 8 -2.11 1.11 -8.54
C GLU A 8 -0.95 1.30 -7.56
N LEU A 9 -0.92 0.54 -6.46
CA LEU A 9 0.20 0.54 -5.51
C LEU A 9 1.49 0.03 -6.14
N LYS A 10 1.43 -1.01 -6.98
CA LYS A 10 2.60 -1.48 -7.76
C LYS A 10 3.10 -0.41 -8.73
N LYS A 11 2.20 0.22 -9.48
CA LYS A 11 2.55 1.35 -10.36
C LYS A 11 3.19 2.50 -9.58
N TRP A 12 2.71 2.77 -8.37
CA TRP A 12 3.34 3.74 -7.48
C TRP A 12 4.74 3.30 -7.04
N LYS A 13 4.94 2.02 -6.68
CA LYS A 13 6.26 1.49 -6.32
C LYS A 13 7.27 1.68 -7.45
N ASP A 14 6.86 1.42 -8.69
CA ASP A 14 7.73 1.42 -9.88
C ASP A 14 8.07 2.83 -10.39
N LYS A 15 7.44 3.88 -9.84
CA LYS A 15 7.79 5.27 -10.18
C LYS A 15 9.17 5.63 -9.63
N LYS A 16 10.06 6.07 -10.52
CA LYS A 16 11.44 6.52 -10.20
C LYS A 16 11.50 7.64 -9.15
N ASN A 17 10.53 8.56 -9.16
CA ASN A 17 10.42 9.68 -8.22
C ASN A 17 9.12 9.58 -7.41
N ARG A 18 8.84 8.41 -6.83
CA ARG A 18 7.61 8.21 -6.04
C ARG A 18 7.60 9.12 -4.79
N LEU A 19 6.47 9.79 -4.60
CA LEU A 19 6.18 10.57 -3.39
C LEU A 19 5.53 9.69 -2.32
N PRO A 20 5.52 10.09 -1.04
CA PRO A 20 4.75 9.39 -0.01
C PRO A 20 3.30 9.18 -0.42
N LEU A 21 2.76 7.99 -0.16
CA LEU A 21 1.39 7.62 -0.51
C LEU A 21 0.48 7.75 0.71
N ILE A 22 -0.65 8.43 0.55
CA ILE A 22 -1.67 8.59 1.58
C ILE A 22 -2.91 7.82 1.15
N LEU A 23 -3.32 6.83 1.94
CA LEU A 23 -4.49 6.00 1.65
C LEU A 23 -5.69 6.45 2.49
N GLN A 24 -6.67 7.12 1.86
CA GLN A 24 -7.86 7.64 2.54
C GLN A 24 -9.12 6.80 2.24
N GLY A 25 -10.11 6.85 3.14
CA GLY A 25 -11.44 6.27 2.92
C GLY A 25 -12.14 5.90 4.22
N ALA A 26 -13.34 5.33 4.15
CA ALA A 26 -14.15 4.97 5.31
C ALA A 26 -13.45 4.03 6.30
N ARG A 27 -13.73 4.13 7.60
CA ARG A 27 -13.19 3.20 8.60
C ARG A 27 -13.61 1.75 8.27
N GLN A 28 -12.77 0.79 8.66
CA GLN A 28 -13.03 -0.66 8.52
C GLN A 28 -13.09 -1.22 7.07
N THR A 29 -12.66 -0.48 6.05
CA THR A 29 -12.66 -0.97 4.65
C THR A 29 -11.44 -1.82 4.25
N GLY A 30 -10.65 -2.33 5.21
CA GLY A 30 -9.48 -3.18 4.91
C GLY A 30 -8.21 -2.46 4.40
N LYS A 31 -8.11 -1.14 4.56
CA LYS A 31 -6.94 -0.35 4.14
C LYS A 31 -5.61 -0.81 4.77
N THR A 32 -5.62 -1.09 6.07
CA THR A 32 -4.45 -1.61 6.78
C THR A 32 -3.99 -2.95 6.21
N TRP A 33 -4.95 -3.83 5.91
CA TRP A 33 -4.64 -5.13 5.33
C TRP A 33 -4.03 -5.00 3.92
N LEU A 34 -4.59 -4.13 3.08
CA LEU A 34 -4.06 -3.83 1.75
C LEU A 34 -2.59 -3.37 1.81
N LEU A 35 -2.25 -2.43 2.70
CA LEU A 35 -0.87 -1.92 2.83
C LEU A 35 0.09 -2.99 3.37
N ASN A 36 -0.34 -3.80 4.34
CA ASN A 36 0.46 -4.91 4.86
C ASN A 36 0.75 -5.96 3.79
N GLU A 37 -0.27 -6.35 3.02
CA GLU A 37 -0.12 -7.33 1.95
C GLU A 37 0.73 -6.80 0.80
N PHE A 38 0.52 -5.54 0.41
CA PHE A 38 1.37 -4.87 -0.56
C PHE A 38 2.83 -4.78 -0.10
N GLY A 39 3.06 -4.41 1.16
CA GLY A 39 4.38 -4.41 1.78
C GLY A 39 5.07 -5.77 1.64
N LYS A 40 4.43 -6.81 2.18
CA LYS A 40 4.98 -8.19 2.20
C LYS A 40 5.25 -8.77 0.80
N THR A 41 4.42 -8.44 -0.18
CA THR A 41 4.52 -9.02 -1.52
C THR A 41 5.46 -8.24 -2.44
N CYS A 42 5.65 -6.94 -2.19
CA CYS A 42 6.37 -6.06 -3.10
C CYS A 42 7.72 -5.57 -2.53
N PHE A 43 8.03 -5.80 -1.26
CA PHE A 43 9.28 -5.39 -0.64
C PHE A 43 9.87 -6.53 0.17
N GLU A 44 11.21 -6.61 0.20
CA GLU A 44 11.94 -7.60 0.99
C GLU A 44 11.80 -7.29 2.50
N ASP A 45 11.94 -6.01 2.85
CA ASP A 45 11.80 -5.50 4.21
C ASP A 45 10.65 -4.50 4.34
N VAL A 46 9.89 -4.61 5.42
CA VAL A 46 8.74 -3.73 5.73
C VAL A 46 8.76 -3.37 7.21
N LEU A 47 8.71 -2.06 7.50
CA LEU A 47 8.52 -1.55 8.86
C LEU A 47 7.11 -1.00 9.03
N TYR A 48 6.36 -1.56 9.98
CA TYR A 48 5.04 -1.07 10.37
C TYR A 48 5.14 -0.31 11.70
N ILE A 49 4.73 0.96 11.70
CA ILE A 49 4.75 1.83 12.88
C ILE A 49 3.31 2.20 13.22
N ASN A 50 2.90 1.93 14.47
CA ASN A 50 1.62 2.34 15.03
C ASN A 50 1.88 2.97 16.40
N PHE A 51 1.24 4.10 16.69
CA PHE A 51 1.40 4.86 17.93
C PHE A 51 0.12 4.81 18.77
#